data_AF-A0A925TUI5-F1
#
_entry.id   AF-A0A925TUI5-F1
#
_cell.length_a   1.000
_cell.length_b   1.000
_cell.length_c   1.000
_cell.angle_alpha   90.00
_cell.angle_beta   90.00
_cell.angle_gamma   90.00
#
_symmetry.space_group_name_H-M   'P 1'
#
loop_
_entity.id
_entity.type
_entity.pdbx_description
1 polymer ?
#
loop_
_entity_poly.entity_id
_entity_poly.type
_entity_poly.pdbx_seq_one_letter_code
_entity_poly.pdbx_strand_id
1 'polypeptide(L)'
;MTELISSDLSAEKLSKLDRFLAIKAQLAELEEELENLKPEIYDLVTDFSGGIGYGGFEFQARERHTYTYSDGVRAAEEDLKKAKKYEEQEGLAALKTSKGYVTLLRKSV
;
A
#
# COMPACT_ATOMS: atom_id res chain seq x y z
N MET A 1 28.63 -7.22 17.72
CA MET A 1 27.85 -6.77 18.87
C MET A 1 27.88 -5.25 18.83
N THR A 2 26.86 -4.62 18.26
CA THR A 2 26.83 -3.15 18.12
C THR A 2 25.42 -2.68 18.43
N GLU A 3 25.21 -2.30 19.68
CA GLU A 3 24.11 -1.41 20.05
C GLU A 3 24.38 -0.07 19.36
N LEU A 4 23.53 0.26 18.38
CA LEU A 4 23.41 1.61 17.87
C LEU A 4 21.98 2.07 18.13
N ILE A 5 21.57 1.99 19.40
CA ILE A 5 20.64 3.00 19.91
C ILE A 5 21.54 4.20 20.15
N SER A 6 21.54 5.14 19.20
CA SER A 6 22.18 6.44 19.38
C SER A 6 21.73 6.98 20.73
N SER A 7 22.69 7.26 21.61
CA SER A 7 22.53 7.74 22.98
C SER A 7 21.76 9.06 23.12
N ASP A 8 21.26 9.61 21.99
CA ASP A 8 20.62 10.92 21.87
C ASP A 8 19.11 10.88 21.55
N LEU A 9 18.49 9.69 21.44
CA LEU A 9 17.04 9.59 21.28
C LEU A 9 16.34 9.73 22.63
N SER A 10 15.61 10.84 22.82
CA SER A 10 14.79 11.03 24.01
C SER A 10 13.74 9.91 24.16
N ALA A 11 13.40 9.56 25.40
CA ALA A 11 12.39 8.55 25.71
C ALA A 11 11.04 8.80 24.99
N GLU A 12 10.69 10.07 24.78
CA GLU A 12 9.50 10.46 24.00
C GLU A 12 9.57 10.02 22.53
N LYS A 13 10.75 10.13 21.89
CA LYS A 13 10.93 9.71 20.49
C LYS A 13 10.88 8.19 20.36
N LEU A 14 11.48 7.47 21.31
CA LEU A 14 11.40 6.01 21.36
C LEU A 14 9.96 5.54 21.54
N SER A 15 9.20 6.17 22.44
CA SER A 15 7.77 5.87 22.64
C SER A 15 6.93 6.09 21.38
N LYS A 16 7.25 7.09 20.55
CA LYS A 16 6.59 7.29 19.24
C LYS A 16 6.88 6.16 18.26
N LEU A 17 8.11 5.64 18.24
CA LEU A 17 8.47 4.49 17.42
C LEU A 17 7.75 3.23 17.91
N ASP A 18 7.72 2.99 19.21
CA ASP A 18 7.00 1.84 19.80
C ASP A 18 5.50 1.90 19.47
N ARG A 19 4.89 3.08 19.63
CA ARG A 19 3.48 3.28 19.30
C ARG A 19 3.23 3.08 17.81
N PHE A 20 4.13 3.56 16.95
CA PHE A 20 4.04 3.36 15.51
C PHE A 20 4.10 1.87 15.12
N LEU A 21 5.03 1.12 15.72
CA LEU A 21 5.15 -0.33 15.49
C LEU A 21 3.92 -1.09 15.99
N ALA A 22 3.40 -0.73 17.17
CA ALA A 22 2.19 -1.33 17.72
C ALA A 22 0.97 -1.10 16.81
N ILE A 23 0.79 0.14 16.31
CA ILE A 23 -0.29 0.44 15.36
C ILE A 23 -0.10 -0.34 14.05
N LYS A 24 1.14 -0.49 13.58
CA LYS A 24 1.42 -1.28 12.37
C LYS A 24 1.07 -2.75 12.53
N ALA A 25 1.32 -3.34 13.69
CA ALA A 25 0.90 -4.70 13.99
C ALA A 25 -0.63 -4.83 14.01
N GLN A 26 -1.32 -3.92 14.71
CA GLN A 26 -2.79 -3.89 14.74
C GLN A 26 -3.41 -3.69 13.36
N LEU A 27 -2.82 -2.83 12.52
CA LEU A 27 -3.28 -2.65 11.14
C LEU A 27 -3.13 -3.93 10.33
N ALA A 28 -2.01 -4.65 10.47
CA ALA A 28 -1.82 -5.91 9.76
C ALA A 28 -2.86 -6.97 10.16
N GLU A 29 -3.16 -7.09 11.45
CA GLU A 29 -4.20 -8.00 11.95
C GLU A 29 -5.60 -7.62 11.42
N LEU A 30 -5.95 -6.34 11.47
CA LEU A 30 -7.23 -5.84 10.96
C LEU A 30 -7.34 -5.94 9.44
N GLU A 31 -6.25 -5.71 8.70
CA GLU A 31 -6.20 -5.88 7.25
C GLU A 31 -6.42 -7.35 6.89
N GLU A 32 -5.79 -8.29 7.61
CA GLU A 32 -6.00 -9.73 7.41
C GLU A 32 -7.44 -10.15 7.71
N GLU A 33 -8.00 -9.71 8.84
CA GLU A 33 -9.41 -9.95 9.19
C GLU A 33 -10.35 -9.41 8.10
N LEU A 34 -10.10 -8.19 7.61
CA LEU A 34 -10.91 -7.59 6.56
C LEU A 34 -10.80 -8.35 5.23
N GLU A 35 -9.60 -8.76 4.81
CA GLU A 35 -9.42 -9.57 3.60
C GLU A 35 -10.17 -10.90 3.69
N ASN A 36 -10.20 -11.52 4.87
CA ASN A 36 -10.95 -12.76 5.10
C ASN A 36 -12.47 -12.55 5.03
N LEU A 37 -12.97 -11.39 5.45
CA LEU A 37 -14.41 -11.05 5.39
C LEU A 37 -14.90 -10.66 3.99
N LYS A 38 -14.02 -10.12 3.13
CA LYS A 38 -14.42 -9.59 1.82
C LYS A 38 -15.20 -10.57 0.93
N PRO A 39 -14.82 -11.85 0.80
CA PRO A 39 -15.59 -12.80 0.00
C PRO A 39 -17.02 -12.98 0.52
N GLU A 40 -17.19 -13.14 1.83
CA GLU A 40 -18.52 -13.30 2.44
C GLU A 40 -19.40 -12.05 2.24
N ILE A 41 -18.81 -10.86 2.35
CA ILE A 41 -19.52 -9.61 2.07
C ILE A 41 -19.83 -9.46 0.58
N TYR A 42 -18.93 -9.86 -0.32
CA TYR A 42 -19.19 -9.84 -1.75
C TYR A 42 -20.36 -10.77 -2.11
N ASP A 43 -20.33 -12.01 -1.63
CA ASP A 43 -21.39 -13.01 -1.84
C ASP A 43 -22.75 -12.48 -1.33
N LEU A 44 -22.77 -11.94 -0.10
CA LEU A 44 -23.94 -11.29 0.48
C LEU A 44 -24.48 -10.18 -0.44
N VAL A 45 -23.63 -9.27 -0.91
CA VAL A 45 -24.07 -8.14 -1.76
C VAL A 45 -24.58 -8.64 -3.11
N THR A 46 -23.97 -9.68 -3.68
CA THR A 46 -24.43 -10.28 -4.95
C THR A 46 -25.78 -10.97 -4.81
N ASP A 47 -26.04 -11.64 -3.68
CA ASP A 47 -27.34 -12.26 -3.38
C ASP A 47 -28.47 -11.22 -3.32
N PHE A 48 -28.16 -9.99 -2.88
CA PHE A 48 -29.06 -8.84 -2.89
C PHE A 48 -29.04 -8.08 -4.22
N SER A 49 -28.98 -8.77 -5.37
CA SER A 49 -28.98 -8.18 -6.72
C SER A 49 -27.81 -7.21 -7.00
N GLY A 50 -26.71 -7.36 -6.26
CA GLY A 50 -25.49 -6.58 -6.45
C GLY A 50 -25.41 -5.27 -5.67
N GLY A 51 -26.38 -4.98 -4.78
CA GLY A 51 -26.35 -3.78 -3.94
C GLY A 51 -27.20 -3.86 -2.67
N ILE A 52 -26.66 -3.37 -1.55
CA ILE A 52 -27.38 -3.31 -0.26
C ILE A 52 -26.95 -2.10 0.57
N GLY A 53 -27.92 -1.47 1.25
CA GLY A 53 -27.66 -0.42 2.24
C GLY A 53 -27.59 -0.99 3.65
N TYR A 54 -26.55 -0.67 4.42
CA TYR A 54 -26.39 -1.09 5.81
C TYR A 54 -25.58 -0.07 6.61
N GLY A 55 -26.04 0.26 7.83
CA GLY A 55 -25.29 1.11 8.76
C GLY A 55 -25.00 2.53 8.25
N GLY A 56 -25.81 3.06 7.33
CA GLY A 56 -25.56 4.36 6.68
C GLY A 56 -24.61 4.31 5.49
N PHE A 57 -24.17 3.12 5.07
CA PHE A 57 -23.33 2.89 3.91
C PHE A 57 -24.08 2.13 2.81
N GLU A 58 -23.65 2.32 1.56
CA GLU A 58 -24.13 1.56 0.40
C GLU A 58 -22.99 0.64 -0.08
N PHE A 59 -23.31 -0.64 -0.18
CA PHE A 59 -22.42 -1.67 -0.72
C PHE A 59 -22.85 -1.99 -2.15
N GLN A 60 -21.86 -2.12 -3.04
CA GLN A 60 -22.08 -2.46 -4.45
C GLN A 60 -21.06 -3.52 -4.86
N ALA A 61 -21.53 -4.63 -5.43
CA ALA A 61 -20.65 -5.64 -6.01
C ALA A 61 -20.04 -5.10 -7.31
N ARG A 62 -18.71 -5.18 -7.42
CA ARG A 62 -17.98 -4.77 -8.64
C ARG A 62 -16.89 -5.77 -8.95
N GLU A 63 -16.66 -5.98 -10.23
CA GLU A 63 -15.57 -6.83 -10.72
C GLU A 63 -14.45 -5.97 -11.31
N ARG A 64 -13.21 -6.37 -11.05
CA ARG A 64 -12.04 -5.80 -11.71
C ARG A 64 -11.41 -6.85 -12.60
N HIS A 65 -11.44 -6.63 -13.90
CA HIS A 65 -10.72 -7.47 -14.84
C HIS A 65 -9.24 -7.10 -14.88
N THR A 66 -8.38 -8.11 -14.81
CA THR A 66 -6.94 -7.97 -15.02
C THR A 66 -6.61 -8.59 -16.37
N TYR A 67 -5.94 -7.83 -17.24
CA TYR A 67 -5.60 -8.24 -18.59
C TYR A 67 -4.11 -8.55 -18.69
N THR A 68 -3.79 -9.60 -19.45
CA THR A 68 -2.42 -9.86 -19.89
C THR A 68 -2.26 -9.31 -21.29
N TYR A 69 -1.30 -8.41 -21.47
CA TYR A 69 -1.02 -7.79 -22.76
C TYR A 69 -0.01 -8.60 -23.57
N SER A 70 -0.03 -8.42 -24.89
CA SER A 70 0.93 -9.04 -25.81
C SER A 70 2.36 -8.54 -25.55
N ASP A 71 3.35 -9.32 -25.98
CA ASP A 71 4.76 -9.00 -25.77
C ASP A 71 5.16 -7.63 -26.36
N GLY A 72 4.57 -7.25 -27.50
CA GLY A 72 4.82 -5.94 -28.12
C GLY A 72 4.33 -4.76 -27.27
N VAL A 73 3.17 -4.88 -26.64
CA VAL A 73 2.65 -3.84 -25.73
C VAL A 73 3.49 -3.76 -24.47
N ARG A 74 3.87 -4.92 -23.91
CA ARG A 74 4.74 -4.98 -22.73
C ARG A 74 6.11 -4.35 -22.99
N ALA A 75 6.71 -4.61 -24.16
CA ALA A 75 7.97 -3.98 -24.55
C ALA A 75 7.84 -2.45 -24.64
N ALA A 76 6.76 -1.95 -25.24
CA ALA A 76 6.50 -0.51 -25.33
C ALA A 76 6.31 0.14 -23.94
N GLU A 77 5.63 -0.53 -23.01
CA GLU A 77 5.50 -0.07 -21.62
C GLU A 77 6.85 0.00 -20.91
N GLU A 78 7.72 -0.99 -21.13
CA GLU A 78 9.08 -1.01 -20.57
C GLU A 78 9.93 0.14 -21.12
N ASP A 79 9.86 0.41 -22.42
CA ASP A 79 10.60 1.50 -23.03
C ASP A 79 10.08 2.86 -22.57
N LEU A 80 8.76 3.03 -22.44
CA LEU A 80 8.17 4.23 -21.84
C LEU A 80 8.64 4.43 -20.39
N LYS A 81 8.72 3.36 -19.60
CA LYS A 81 9.21 3.42 -18.22
C LYS A 81 10.68 3.85 -18.16
N LYS A 82 11.52 3.38 -19.08
CA LYS A 82 12.92 3.82 -19.19
C LYS A 82 13.03 5.29 -19.57
N ALA A 83 12.25 5.73 -20.56
CA ALA A 83 12.24 7.13 -21.01
C ALA A 83 11.84 8.09 -19.88
N LYS A 84 10.79 7.77 -19.11
CA LYS A 84 10.38 8.57 -17.95
C LYS A 84 11.49 8.69 -16.91
N LYS A 85 12.15 7.59 -16.57
CA LYS A 85 13.27 7.60 -15.62
C LYS A 85 14.46 8.43 -16.12
N TYR A 86 14.75 8.37 -17.41
CA TYR A 86 15.78 9.20 -18.01
C TYR A 86 15.45 10.69 -17.86
N GLU A 87 14.22 11.11 -18.17
CA GLU A 87 13.81 12.51 -17.99
C GLU A 87 13.90 12.96 -16.52
N GLU A 88 13.54 12.09 -15.57
CA GLU A 88 13.68 12.35 -14.14
C GLU A 88 15.15 12.53 -13.71
N GLN A 89 16.05 11.69 -14.21
CA GLN A 89 17.47 11.69 -13.85
C GLN A 89 18.23 12.87 -14.47
N GLU A 90 17.93 13.21 -15.72
CA GLU A 90 18.57 14.30 -16.45
C GLU A 90 17.97 15.68 -16.13
N GLY A 91 16.97 15.74 -15.24
CA GLY A 91 16.31 17.00 -14.85
C GLY A 91 15.45 17.62 -15.95
N LEU A 92 15.07 16.82 -16.95
CA LEU A 92 14.12 17.21 -18.01
C LEU A 92 12.69 17.20 -17.48
N ALA A 93 12.39 16.31 -16.53
CA ALA A 93 11.10 16.26 -15.87
C ALA A 93 10.97 17.36 -14.79
N ALA A 94 9.83 18.04 -14.77
CA ALA A 94 9.52 19.03 -13.74
C ALA A 94 9.01 18.37 -12.45
N LEU A 95 9.71 18.57 -11.33
CA LEU A 95 9.26 18.10 -10.02
C LEU A 95 8.02 18.90 -9.56
N LYS A 96 6.87 18.22 -9.49
CA LYS A 96 5.60 18.85 -9.08
C LYS A 96 5.41 18.91 -7.56
N THR A 97 5.73 17.84 -6.85
CA THR A 97 5.58 17.73 -5.38
C THR A 97 6.53 16.67 -4.82
N SER A 98 7.02 16.84 -3.60
CA SER A 98 7.71 15.80 -2.83
C SER A 98 7.09 15.63 -1.45
N LYS A 99 6.95 14.38 -1.00
CA LYS A 99 6.49 14.01 0.35
C LYS A 99 7.42 12.95 0.91
N GLY A 100 7.89 13.16 2.13
CA GLY A 100 8.67 12.14 2.85
C GLY A 100 7.77 11.01 3.35
N TYR A 101 8.28 9.78 3.33
CA TYR A 101 7.65 8.62 3.95
C TYR A 101 8.73 7.74 4.59
N VAL A 102 8.31 6.87 5.51
CA VAL A 102 9.19 5.89 6.16
C VAL A 102 8.78 4.49 5.74
N THR A 103 9.76 3.65 5.40
CA THR A 103 9.55 2.23 5.12
C THR A 103 10.11 1.41 6.28
N LEU A 104 9.33 0.45 6.76
CA LEU A 104 9.78 -0.51 7.76
C LEU A 104 10.48 -1.67 7.05
N LEU A 105 11.78 -1.84 7.31
CA LEU A 105 12.54 -3.00 6.84
C LEU A 105 12.86 -3.88 8.04
N ARG A 106 12.43 -5.15 8.00
CA ARG A 106 12.81 -6.13 9.01
C ARG A 106 14.25 -6.56 8.73
N LYS A 107 15.15 -6.39 9.70
CA LYS A 107 16.49 -6.99 9.60
C LYS A 107 16.33 -8.51 9.71
N SER A 108 16.76 -9.24 8.68
CA SER A 108 16.96 -10.68 8.78
C SER A 108 18.05 -10.94 9.82
N VAL A 109 17.76 -11.85 10.76
CA VAL A 109 18.75 -12.42 11.69
C VAL A 109 19.38 -13.63 11.04
#